data_AF-A0A8K0DQU1-F1
#
_entry.id   AF-A0A8K0DQU1-F1
#
_cell.length_a   1.000
_cell.length_b   1.000
_cell.length_c   1.000
_cell.angle_alpha   90.00
_cell.angle_beta   90.00
_cell.angle_gamma   90.00
#
_symmetry.space_group_name_H-M   'P 1'
#
loop_
_entity.id
_entity.type
_entity.pdbx_description
1 polymer ?
#
loop_
_entity_poly.entity_id
_entity_poly.type
_entity_poly.pdbx_seq_one_letter_code
_entity_poly.pdbx_strand_id
1 'polypeptide(L)'
;MVDAAHRGWRDKNGSFSKAIVEKKMLPVLNAKLGSQTTYKEYVSRVKWFKGRYTNYCQLMRFNSGFGWNPIAKKFTASDEV
;
A
#
# COMPACT_ATOMS: atom_id res chain seq x y z
N MET A 1 0.95 -0.27 9.86
CA MET A 1 1.29 0.70 8.80
C MET A 1 0.34 1.89 8.78
N VAL A 2 -0.98 1.67 8.71
CA VAL A 2 -1.98 2.76 8.74
C VAL A 2 -1.85 3.63 9.99
N ASP A 3 -1.74 3.01 11.18
CA ASP A 3 -1.50 3.75 12.44
C ASP A 3 -0.18 4.54 12.41
N ALA A 4 0.89 3.97 11.88
CA ALA A 4 2.17 4.68 11.73
C ALA A 4 2.06 5.90 10.79
N ALA A 5 1.26 5.80 9.73
CA ALA A 5 0.98 6.93 8.84
C ALA A 5 0.16 8.03 9.54
N HIS A 6 -0.88 7.65 10.30
CA HIS A 6 -1.68 8.60 11.09
C HIS A 6 -0.83 9.32 12.14
N ARG A 7 0.13 8.63 12.76
CA ARG A 7 1.10 9.21 13.71
C ARG A 7 2.19 10.04 13.04
N GLY A 8 2.15 10.21 11.71
CA GLY A 8 3.15 10.99 10.97
C GLY A 8 4.54 10.36 10.95
N TRP A 9 4.67 9.05 11.20
CA TRP A 9 5.97 8.36 11.17
C TRP A 9 6.38 8.07 9.73
N ARG A 10 6.63 9.10 8.94
CA ARG A 10 7.03 9.01 7.54
C ARG A 10 8.02 10.12 7.22
N ASP A 11 8.90 9.85 6.27
CA ASP A 11 9.81 10.85 5.74
C ASP A 11 9.04 11.87 4.86
N LYS A 12 9.72 12.96 4.46
CA LYS A 12 9.12 14.01 3.63
C LYS A 12 8.53 13.49 2.31
N ASN A 13 9.09 12.41 1.77
CA ASN A 13 8.61 11.73 0.56
C ASN A 13 7.45 10.75 0.81
N GLY A 14 6.96 10.64 2.05
CA GLY A 14 5.88 9.73 2.44
C GLY A 14 6.32 8.27 2.66
N SER A 15 7.61 7.96 2.55
CA SER A 15 8.14 6.61 2.78
C SER A 15 8.46 6.35 4.26
N PHE A 16 8.56 5.07 4.61
CA PHE A 16 9.03 4.61 5.91
C PHE A 16 10.50 4.21 5.80
N SER A 17 11.44 5.09 6.17
CA SER A 17 12.85 4.71 6.22
C SER A 17 13.10 3.56 7.20
N LYS A 18 14.16 2.80 6.94
CA LYS A 18 14.60 1.69 7.80
C LYS A 18 14.70 2.11 9.27
N ALA A 19 15.28 3.29 9.53
CA ALA A 19 15.42 3.82 10.88
C ALA A 19 14.07 4.06 11.58
N ILE A 20 13.07 4.60 10.86
CA ILE A 20 11.72 4.80 11.42
C ILE A 20 11.05 3.45 11.71
N VAL A 21 11.18 2.49 10.79
CA VAL A 21 10.60 1.16 10.95
C VAL A 21 11.19 0.48 12.19
N GLU A 22 12.52 0.44 12.30
CA GLU A 22 13.21 -0.23 13.39
C GLU A 22 12.99 0.46 14.74
N LYS A 23 13.04 1.79 14.80
CA LYS A 23 12.95 2.53 16.07
C LYS A 23 11.52 2.78 16.55
N LYS A 24 10.55 2.91 15.65
CA LYS A 24 9.17 3.30 16.01
C LYS A 24 8.15 2.21 15.73
N MET A 25 8.21 1.56 14.57
CA MET A 25 7.16 0.63 14.15
C MET A 25 7.32 -0.77 14.74
N LEU A 26 8.52 -1.36 14.62
CA LEU A 26 8.79 -2.72 15.10
C LEU A 26 8.56 -2.88 16.61
N PRO A 27 8.98 -1.96 17.50
CA PRO A 27 8.75 -2.12 18.94
C PRO A 27 7.26 -2.18 19.28
N VAL A 28 6.44 -1.33 18.67
CA VAL A 28 4.98 -1.32 18.88
C VAL A 28 4.35 -2.60 18.31
N LEU A 29 4.82 -3.05 17.14
CA LEU A 29 4.31 -4.27 16.51
C LEU A 29 4.64 -5.51 17.36
N ASN A 30 5.89 -5.62 17.79
CA ASN A 30 6.41 -6.73 18.58
C ASN A 30 5.74 -6.79 19.96
N ALA A 31 5.51 -5.64 20.60
CA ALA A 31 4.77 -5.58 21.86
C ALA A 31 3.31 -6.03 21.70
N LYS A 32 2.65 -5.71 20.59
CA LYS A 32 1.27 -6.12 20.32
C LYS A 32 1.13 -7.60 19.94
N LEU A 33 2.08 -8.13 19.17
CA LEU A 33 2.03 -9.49 18.66
C LEU A 33 2.75 -10.51 19.54
N GLY A 34 3.54 -10.06 20.52
CA GLY A 34 4.40 -10.92 21.33
C GLY A 34 5.52 -11.59 20.53
N SER A 35 5.85 -11.08 19.34
CA SER A 35 6.87 -11.65 18.44
C SER A 35 8.09 -10.76 18.31
N GLN A 36 9.23 -11.32 17.90
CA GLN A 36 10.44 -10.55 17.56
C GLN A 36 10.55 -10.38 16.05
N THR A 37 9.67 -9.52 15.50
CA THR A 37 9.71 -9.20 14.07
C THR A 37 10.91 -8.31 13.76
N THR A 38 11.67 -8.70 12.76
CA THR A 38 12.84 -8.01 12.21
C THR A 38 12.47 -7.10 11.04
N TYR A 39 13.40 -6.21 10.66
CA TYR A 39 13.22 -5.36 9.48
C TYR A 39 13.06 -6.18 8.18
N LYS A 40 13.77 -7.31 8.05
CA LYS A 40 13.69 -8.17 6.86
C LYS A 40 12.30 -8.78 6.69
N GLU A 41 11.70 -9.23 7.79
CA GLU A 41 10.34 -9.77 7.80
C GLU A 41 9.32 -8.68 7.48
N TYR A 42 9.49 -7.47 8.05
CA TYR A 42 8.68 -6.31 7.70
C TYR A 42 8.71 -6.02 6.20
N VAL A 43 9.90 -5.94 5.58
CA VAL A 43 10.04 -5.68 4.14
C VAL A 43 9.35 -6.75 3.32
N SER A 44 9.52 -8.03 3.69
CA SER A 44 8.86 -9.16 3.02
C SER A 44 7.34 -9.04 3.10
N ARG A 45 6.80 -8.65 4.27
CA ARG A 45 5.37 -8.45 4.47
C ARG A 45 4.83 -7.26 3.67
N VAL A 46 5.57 -6.15 3.60
CA VAL A 46 5.21 -4.99 2.76
C VAL A 46 5.19 -5.38 1.28
N LYS A 47 6.17 -6.16 0.81
CA LYS A 47 6.20 -6.65 -0.57
C LYS A 47 4.97 -7.51 -0.89
N TRP A 48 4.62 -8.43 0.00
CA TRP A 48 3.41 -9.23 -0.11
C TRP A 48 2.14 -8.37 -0.18
N PHE A 49 2.05 -7.36 0.69
CA PHE A 49 0.90 -6.44 0.72
C PHE A 49 0.76 -5.63 -0.58
N LYS A 50 1.88 -5.09 -1.09
CA LYS A 50 1.91 -4.37 -2.38
C LYS A 50 1.43 -5.26 -3.53
N GLY A 51 1.88 -6.50 -3.60
CA GLY A 51 1.43 -7.45 -4.63
C GLY A 51 -0.09 -7.65 -4.60
N ARG A 52 -0.65 -7.83 -3.40
CA ARG A 52 -2.11 -8.00 -3.23
C ARG A 52 -2.87 -6.72 -3.60
N TYR A 53 -2.37 -5.56 -3.20
CA TYR A 53 -2.96 -4.26 -3.55
C TYR A 53 -2.97 -4.01 -5.06
N THR A 54 -1.91 -4.39 -5.77
CA THR A 54 -1.86 -4.30 -7.24
C THR A 54 -2.96 -5.13 -7.88
N ASN A 55 -3.18 -6.36 -7.42
CA ASN A 55 -4.27 -7.22 -7.93
C ASN A 55 -5.65 -6.58 -7.70
N TYR A 56 -5.89 -6.03 -6.50
CA TYR A 56 -7.12 -5.31 -6.21
C TYR A 56 -7.28 -4.05 -7.07
N CYS A 57 -6.21 -3.29 -7.28
CA CYS A 57 -6.23 -2.11 -8.16
C CYS A 57 -6.56 -2.49 -9.60
N GLN A 58 -6.03 -3.60 -10.11
CA GLN A 58 -6.38 -4.11 -11.43
C GLN A 58 -7.87 -4.45 -11.51
N LEU A 59 -8.39 -5.22 -10.54
CA LEU A 59 -9.81 -5.56 -10.48
C LEU A 59 -10.72 -4.32 -10.42
N MET A 60 -10.38 -3.35 -9.57
CA MET A 60 -11.14 -2.09 -9.43
C MET A 60 -11.06 -1.20 -10.68
N ARG A 61 -9.95 -1.22 -11.43
CA ARG A 61 -9.83 -0.48 -12.70
C ARG A 61 -10.83 -1.00 -13.74
N PHE A 62 -11.01 -2.32 -13.82
CA PHE A 62 -11.94 -2.93 -14.76
C PHE A 62 -13.40 -2.88 -14.29
N ASN A 63 -13.67 -2.77 -12.98
CA ASN A 63 -15.03 -2.67 -12.44
C ASN A 63 -15.71 -1.31 -12.65
N SER A 64 -14.98 -0.25 -13.04
CA SER A 64 -15.60 1.05 -13.25
C SER A 64 -16.37 1.16 -14.56
N GLY A 65 -16.20 0.23 -15.50
CA GLY A 65 -16.73 0.33 -16.87
C GLY A 65 -16.05 1.43 -17.70
N PHE A 66 -15.45 2.44 -17.08
CA PHE A 66 -14.79 3.58 -17.73
C PHE A 66 -13.30 3.29 -18.01
N GLY A 67 -12.95 3.19 -19.28
CA GLY A 67 -11.57 3.20 -19.78
C GLY A 67 -11.17 4.59 -20.26
N TRP A 68 -9.91 4.98 -20.08
CA TRP A 68 -9.38 6.18 -20.73
C TRP A 68 -9.14 5.90 -22.22
N ASN A 69 -9.79 6.64 -23.12
CA ASN A 69 -9.54 6.57 -24.55
C ASN A 69 -8.51 7.64 -24.97
N PRO A 70 -7.28 7.25 -25.36
CA PRO A 70 -6.23 8.22 -25.71
C PRO A 70 -6.51 8.95 -27.03
N ILE A 71 -7.32 8.38 -27.93
CA ILE A 71 -7.69 8.99 -29.22
C ILE A 71 -8.76 10.04 -28.99
N ALA A 72 -9.82 9.69 -28.25
CA ALA A 72 -10.93 10.59 -27.94
C ALA A 72 -10.63 11.54 -26.78
N LYS A 73 -9.50 11.37 -26.08
CA LYS A 73 -9.08 12.12 -24.87
C LYS A 73 -10.19 12.24 -23.82
N LYS A 74 -10.99 11.19 -23.66
CA LYS A 74 -12.12 11.14 -22.72
C LYS A 74 -12.22 9.76 -22.07
N PHE A 75 -12.82 9.71 -20.89
CA PHE A 75 -13.23 8.45 -20.29
C PHE A 75 -14.44 7.90 -21.07
N THR A 76 -14.35 6.67 -21.52
CA THR A 76 -15.38 5.97 -22.29
C THR A 76 -15.78 4.71 -21.55
N ALA A 77 -17.09 4.48 -21.42
CA ALA A 77 -17.63 3.19 -20.97
C ALA A 77 -18.13 2.37 -22.16
N SER A 78 -18.16 1.04 -22.01
CA SER A 78 -18.84 0.16 -22.97
C SER A 78 -20.36 0.35 -22.88
N ASP A 79 -21.04 0.43 -24.03
CA ASP A 79 -22.52 0.62 -24.11
C ASP A 79 -23.33 -0.64 -23.70
N GLU A 80 -22.67 -1.70 -23.22
CA GLU A 80 -23.36 -2.92 -22.78
C GLU A 80 -24.02 -2.71 -21.39
N VAL A 81 -25.32 -2.41 -21.42
CA VAL A 81 -26.31 -2.62 -20.35
C VAL A 81 -27.34 -3.63 -20.82
#